data_AF-A0A3P6G458-F1
#
_entry.id   AF-A0A3P6G458-F1
#
_cell.length_a   1.000
_cell.length_b   1.000
_cell.length_c   1.000
_cell.angle_alpha   90.00
_cell.angle_beta   90.00
_cell.angle_gamma   90.00
#
_symmetry.space_group_name_H-M   'P 1'
#
loop_
_entity.id
_entity.type
_entity.pdbx_description
1 polymer ?
#
loop_
_entity_poly.entity_id
_entity_poly.type
_entity_poly.pdbx_seq_one_letter_code
_entity_poly.pdbx_strand_id
1 'polypeptide(L)'
;MEQTSLFFQQASKVGFSHSNILRTIIYRASSRYRQLSWYNYDESSRSSKTMETPGDVQKVFVLFGGDTSERQVSVISGTNIWMNLQRFGDLKVTPCLLCSSLSNSMGAFPDKTESDLDNREVWLLPYYVVLRHTVEEVLAACMEAIDPDRARFTSLLQQQVKEDLMNALKNHSWFAGFDIIDEVPMRFSLKDWIKLAKESEATVFLSAHGGIGEDGTMQALLEDEGVPYTGSGVHASRICMDKAMASKALSHLSEFGVQTISNEVKRTEDIIHESIPDIWDELITKFKCLTLCVKPARDGCSTGVARLCSSDDLEVYVQALRDCLPRIRANSFSKTHGMIEMPNPTPELLIFEPFIETDEVIVSSKSSEKLSWKGSRRWVEITVGVIGKHGSMRSLSPSLTVKESGDILSLEEKFQGGTGINLTPPPTTIMSKEALERCKRGIELIAKTLGLEGFSRIDAFVHVETGDGTNKEVMQVMAIEVNTVPGMTPSTVLIQQALAEQPPMYPPQFFRTLLNLAAQRVK
;
A
#
# COMPACT_ATOMS: atom_id res chain seq x y z
N MET A 1 -12.62 7.32 -10.18
CA MET A 1 -12.07 7.84 -11.45
C MET A 1 -10.64 7.38 -11.54
N GLU A 2 -10.23 6.83 -12.68
CA GLU A 2 -8.83 6.53 -12.94
C GLU A 2 -8.06 7.84 -13.04
N GLN A 3 -7.32 8.16 -11.98
CA GLN A 3 -6.59 9.43 -11.79
C GLN A 3 -5.44 9.63 -12.79
N THR A 4 -5.14 8.61 -13.59
CA THR A 4 -4.02 8.55 -14.52
C THR A 4 -4.47 8.42 -15.97
N SER A 5 -5.75 8.65 -16.27
CA SER A 5 -6.27 8.57 -17.65
C SER A 5 -5.46 9.45 -18.63
N LEU A 6 -5.32 8.99 -19.87
CA LEU A 6 -4.57 9.70 -20.91
C LEU A 6 -5.01 11.16 -21.08
N PHE A 7 -6.31 11.43 -20.90
CA PHE A 7 -6.88 12.78 -20.98
C PHE A 7 -6.26 13.72 -19.92
N PHE A 8 -6.17 13.29 -18.67
CA PHE A 8 -5.57 14.08 -17.60
C PHE A 8 -4.05 14.21 -17.75
N GLN A 9 -3.38 13.17 -18.26
CA GLN A 9 -1.95 13.24 -18.57
C GLN A 9 -1.65 14.31 -19.63
N GLN A 10 -2.39 14.33 -20.75
CA GLN A 10 -2.22 15.32 -21.81
C GLN A 10 -2.51 16.74 -21.32
N ALA A 11 -3.61 16.90 -20.60
CA ALA A 11 -4.01 18.14 -19.97
C ALA A 11 -2.95 18.72 -19.02
N SER A 12 -2.38 17.87 -18.16
CA SER A 12 -1.38 18.31 -17.19
C SER A 12 -0.10 18.82 -17.86
N LYS A 13 0.31 18.25 -19.01
CA LYS A 13 1.45 18.75 -19.80
C LYS A 13 1.25 20.17 -20.31
N VAL A 14 0.01 20.60 -20.51
CA VAL A 14 -0.30 21.97 -20.94
C VAL A 14 -0.75 22.86 -19.79
N GLY A 15 -0.68 22.38 -18.54
CA GLY A 15 -0.88 23.18 -17.34
C GLY A 15 -2.27 23.10 -16.68
N PHE A 16 -3.08 22.10 -17.02
CA PHE A 16 -4.38 21.89 -16.37
C PHE A 16 -4.34 20.83 -15.28
N SER A 17 -4.83 21.18 -14.09
CA SER A 17 -5.12 20.17 -13.06
C SER A 17 -6.41 19.41 -13.35
N HIS A 18 -6.54 18.25 -12.70
CA HIS A 18 -7.78 17.49 -12.65
C HIS A 18 -8.97 18.35 -12.21
N SER A 19 -8.78 19.17 -11.17
CA SER A 19 -9.84 19.99 -10.59
C SER A 19 -10.33 21.04 -11.58
N ASN A 20 -9.41 21.74 -12.25
CA ASN A 20 -9.75 22.77 -13.22
C ASN A 20 -10.54 22.18 -14.41
N ILE A 21 -10.09 21.04 -14.93
CA ILE A 21 -10.79 20.34 -16.02
C ILE A 21 -12.16 19.85 -15.60
N LEU A 22 -12.27 19.14 -14.48
CA LEU A 22 -13.54 18.60 -14.02
C LEU A 22 -14.53 19.72 -13.70
N ARG A 23 -14.06 20.79 -13.06
CA ARG A 23 -14.88 21.99 -12.79
C ARG A 23 -15.36 22.62 -14.10
N THR A 24 -14.50 22.74 -15.10
CA THR A 24 -14.85 23.26 -16.42
C THR A 24 -15.90 22.37 -17.09
N ILE A 25 -15.74 21.05 -17.06
CA ILE A 25 -16.72 20.09 -17.62
C ILE A 25 -18.07 20.23 -16.93
N ILE A 26 -18.09 20.24 -15.59
CA ILE A 26 -19.33 20.39 -14.81
C ILE A 26 -19.99 21.73 -15.11
N TYR A 27 -19.22 22.83 -15.06
CA TYR A 27 -19.74 24.17 -15.38
C TYR A 27 -20.37 24.21 -16.78
N ARG A 28 -19.69 23.64 -17.79
CA ARG A 28 -20.19 23.58 -19.17
C ARG A 28 -21.45 22.74 -19.28
N ALA A 29 -21.49 21.59 -18.62
CA ALA A 29 -22.68 20.73 -18.58
C ALA A 29 -23.87 21.48 -17.95
N SER A 30 -23.66 22.14 -16.81
CA SER A 30 -24.69 22.93 -16.11
C SER A 30 -25.16 24.13 -16.94
N SER A 31 -24.25 24.82 -17.64
CA SER A 31 -24.59 25.99 -18.47
C SER A 31 -25.55 25.68 -19.63
N ARG A 32 -25.63 24.42 -20.07
CA ARG A 32 -26.57 23.96 -21.11
C ARG A 32 -28.01 23.95 -20.61
N TYR A 33 -28.22 23.91 -19.29
CA TYR A 33 -29.53 23.85 -18.66
C TYR A 33 -29.71 25.04 -17.73
N ARG A 34 -30.41 26.09 -18.18
CA ARG A 34 -30.65 27.33 -17.41
C ARG A 34 -31.24 27.10 -16.02
N GLN A 35 -31.89 25.97 -15.78
CA GLN A 35 -32.50 25.60 -14.49
C GLN A 35 -31.45 25.13 -13.46
N LEU A 36 -30.30 24.65 -13.92
CA LEU A 36 -29.16 24.23 -13.08
C LEU A 36 -28.17 25.39 -12.83
N SER A 37 -28.50 26.61 -13.28
CA SER A 37 -27.69 27.82 -13.11
C SER A 37 -27.62 28.34 -11.66
N TRP A 38 -28.24 27.62 -10.70
CA TRP A 38 -28.10 27.90 -9.26
C TRP A 38 -26.67 27.72 -8.73
N TYR A 39 -25.76 27.18 -9.54
CA TYR A 39 -24.31 27.26 -9.37
C TYR A 39 -23.70 28.49 -10.08
N ASN A 40 -24.35 29.65 -10.00
CA ASN A 40 -23.65 30.92 -10.20
C ASN A 40 -22.76 31.12 -8.99
N TYR A 41 -21.53 30.65 -9.13
CA TYR A 41 -20.42 30.92 -8.23
C TYR A 41 -20.35 32.44 -8.04
N ASP A 42 -20.79 32.90 -6.88
CA ASP A 42 -20.63 34.28 -6.48
C ASP A 42 -19.12 34.54 -6.42
N GLU A 43 -18.63 35.42 -7.31
CA GLU A 43 -17.25 35.91 -7.28
C GLU A 43 -16.93 36.55 -5.91
N SER A 44 -17.94 36.88 -5.10
CA SER A 44 -17.84 37.34 -3.71
C SER A 44 -17.28 36.29 -2.73
N SER A 45 -17.27 35.00 -3.09
CA SER A 45 -16.62 33.94 -2.29
C SER A 45 -15.13 33.75 -2.59
N ARG A 46 -14.57 34.56 -3.50
CA ARG A 46 -13.29 35.19 -3.16
C ARG A 46 -13.58 36.15 -2.00
N SER A 47 -13.77 35.59 -0.79
CA SER A 47 -13.13 36.22 0.36
C SER A 47 -11.75 36.54 -0.16
N SER A 48 -11.40 37.82 -0.13
CA SER A 48 -10.03 38.24 -0.24
C SER A 48 -9.19 37.10 0.34
N LYS A 49 -8.39 36.43 -0.50
CA LYS A 49 -7.08 36.05 -0.02
C LYS A 49 -6.40 37.40 0.25
N THR A 50 -6.84 38.09 1.32
CA THR A 50 -5.90 38.65 2.26
C THR A 50 -4.86 37.57 2.34
N MET A 51 -3.65 37.91 1.92
CA MET A 51 -2.47 37.28 2.47
C MET A 51 -2.76 37.18 3.96
N GLU A 52 -3.33 36.05 4.38
CA GLU A 52 -3.16 35.56 5.71
C GLU A 52 -1.65 35.60 5.82
N THR A 53 -1.19 36.50 6.68
CA THR A 53 0.18 36.54 7.22
C THR A 53 0.75 35.14 7.12
N PRO A 54 1.88 34.89 6.43
CA PRO A 54 2.30 33.55 6.04
C PRO A 54 2.21 32.63 7.25
N GLY A 55 1.08 31.92 7.34
CA GLY A 55 0.91 30.82 8.26
C GLY A 55 1.89 29.80 7.75
N ASP A 56 2.59 29.16 8.67
CA ASP A 56 3.64 28.21 8.34
C ASP A 56 3.05 27.10 7.46
N VAL A 57 3.25 27.19 6.13
CA VAL A 57 2.71 26.22 5.18
C VAL A 57 3.48 24.93 5.43
N GLN A 58 2.81 23.93 6.00
CA GLN A 58 3.46 22.67 6.32
C GLN A 58 3.89 21.99 5.02
N LYS A 59 5.19 21.76 4.88
CA LYS A 59 5.75 21.06 3.73
C LYS A 59 5.65 19.56 3.97
N VAL A 60 5.20 18.83 2.95
CA VAL A 60 5.01 17.39 3.01
C VAL A 60 5.66 16.75 1.80
N PHE A 61 6.57 15.80 2.03
CA PHE A 61 7.13 14.99 0.96
C PHE A 61 6.44 13.63 0.95
N VAL A 62 5.83 13.22 -0.15
CA VAL A 62 5.23 11.89 -0.29
C VAL A 62 6.23 11.00 -1.00
N LEU A 63 6.89 10.09 -0.27
CA LEU A 63 7.91 9.20 -0.81
C LEU A 63 7.29 7.87 -1.25
N PHE A 64 7.49 7.50 -2.51
CA PHE A 64 7.00 6.26 -3.11
C PHE A 64 7.95 5.76 -4.21
N GLY A 65 7.63 4.65 -4.87
CA GLY A 65 8.53 3.93 -5.76
C GLY A 65 9.32 2.85 -5.01
N GLY A 66 10.63 2.79 -5.26
CA GLY A 66 11.56 1.78 -4.75
C GLY A 66 11.82 0.66 -5.76
N ASP A 67 12.80 -0.19 -5.43
CA ASP A 67 13.24 -1.31 -6.28
C ASP A 67 12.72 -2.64 -5.71
N THR A 68 11.41 -2.68 -5.42
CA THR A 68 10.74 -3.86 -4.83
C THR A 68 9.73 -4.47 -5.80
N SER A 69 9.23 -5.66 -5.51
CA SER A 69 8.08 -6.26 -6.22
C SER A 69 6.82 -5.37 -6.10
N GLU A 70 6.73 -4.57 -5.03
CA GLU A 70 5.59 -3.74 -4.68
C GLU A 70 5.66 -2.32 -5.26
N ARG A 71 6.72 -2.01 -6.03
CA ARG A 71 7.02 -0.66 -6.52
C ARG A 71 5.88 0.00 -7.32
N GLN A 72 5.08 -0.78 -8.03
CA GLN A 72 3.93 -0.24 -8.79
C GLN A 72 2.74 0.09 -7.87
N VAL A 73 2.48 -0.74 -6.86
CA VAL A 73 1.48 -0.46 -5.82
C VAL A 73 1.90 0.79 -5.04
N SER A 74 3.20 0.95 -4.81
CA SER A 74 3.83 2.10 -4.17
C SER A 74 3.57 3.40 -4.97
N VAL A 75 3.78 3.42 -6.30
CA VAL A 75 3.44 4.56 -7.17
C VAL A 75 1.95 4.92 -7.07
N ILE A 76 1.06 3.94 -7.22
CA ILE A 76 -0.40 4.18 -7.16
C ILE A 76 -0.81 4.73 -5.78
N SER A 77 -0.20 4.21 -4.71
CA SER A 77 -0.43 4.66 -3.33
C SER A 77 0.04 6.11 -3.12
N GLY A 78 1.26 6.42 -3.55
CA GLY A 78 1.86 7.75 -3.44
C GLY A 78 1.07 8.80 -4.21
N THR A 79 0.65 8.49 -5.44
CA THR A 79 -0.21 9.38 -6.25
C THR A 79 -1.55 9.63 -5.58
N ASN A 80 -2.19 8.62 -5.00
CA ASN A 80 -3.46 8.77 -4.31
C ASN A 80 -3.32 9.64 -3.03
N ILE A 81 -2.27 9.41 -2.24
CA ILE A 81 -1.97 10.23 -1.05
C ILE A 81 -1.74 11.69 -1.44
N TRP A 82 -0.88 11.92 -2.43
CA TRP A 82 -0.56 13.24 -2.95
C TRP A 82 -1.82 13.99 -3.40
N MET A 83 -2.65 13.38 -4.24
CA MET A 83 -3.89 14.01 -4.72
C MET A 83 -4.87 14.37 -3.59
N ASN A 84 -4.97 13.54 -2.55
CA ASN A 84 -5.86 13.81 -1.42
C ASN A 84 -5.33 14.92 -0.51
N LEU A 85 -4.02 14.97 -0.27
CA LEU A 85 -3.40 15.99 0.58
C LEU A 85 -3.29 17.36 -0.11
N GLN A 86 -3.16 17.41 -1.44
CA GLN A 86 -3.12 18.68 -2.19
C GLN A 86 -4.41 19.52 -2.06
N ARG A 87 -5.49 18.97 -1.51
CA ARG A 87 -6.76 19.67 -1.32
C ARG A 87 -6.71 20.64 -0.12
N PHE A 88 -5.71 20.53 0.74
CA PHE A 88 -5.53 21.35 1.92
C PHE A 88 -4.64 22.57 1.59
N GLY A 89 -5.18 23.78 1.76
CA GLY A 89 -4.49 25.02 1.39
C GLY A 89 -3.31 25.38 2.30
N ASP A 90 -3.23 24.77 3.48
CA ASP A 90 -2.16 24.89 4.46
C ASP A 90 -1.02 23.87 4.25
N LEU A 91 -1.11 23.03 3.21
CA LEU A 91 -0.09 22.05 2.86
C LEU A 91 0.60 22.38 1.54
N LYS A 92 1.93 22.26 1.51
CA LYS A 92 2.72 22.15 0.27
C LYS A 92 3.19 20.72 0.10
N VAL A 93 2.48 19.94 -0.72
CA VAL A 93 2.73 18.51 -0.91
C VAL A 93 3.56 18.27 -2.17
N THR A 94 4.76 17.71 -2.00
CA THR A 94 5.69 17.38 -3.09
C THR A 94 5.83 15.85 -3.23
N PRO A 95 5.46 15.26 -4.37
CA PRO A 95 5.63 13.84 -4.62
C PRO A 95 7.10 13.53 -4.95
N CYS A 96 7.62 12.45 -4.36
CA CYS A 96 9.02 12.06 -4.42
C CYS A 96 9.14 10.58 -4.84
N LEU A 97 9.78 10.31 -5.97
CA LEU A 97 10.07 8.95 -6.44
C LEU A 97 11.44 8.49 -5.91
N LEU A 98 11.45 7.40 -5.16
CA LEU A 98 12.64 6.63 -4.81
C LEU A 98 12.98 5.64 -5.94
N CYS A 99 14.24 5.60 -6.37
CA CYS A 99 14.72 4.61 -7.34
C CYS A 99 16.22 4.29 -7.13
N SER A 100 16.69 3.17 -7.66
CA SER A 100 18.12 2.91 -7.78
C SER A 100 18.78 3.87 -8.78
N SER A 101 20.05 4.21 -8.53
CA SER A 101 20.91 4.96 -9.43
C SER A 101 21.11 4.18 -10.73
N LEU A 102 20.89 4.85 -11.86
CA LEU A 102 21.01 4.27 -13.19
C LEU A 102 22.45 3.86 -13.59
N SER A 103 23.46 4.12 -12.76
CA SER A 103 24.83 3.68 -13.04
C SER A 103 24.98 2.15 -13.10
N ASN A 104 24.05 1.38 -12.54
CA ASN A 104 24.13 -0.09 -12.48
C ASN A 104 23.16 -0.85 -13.40
N SER A 105 22.33 -0.16 -14.21
CA SER A 105 21.34 -0.83 -15.07
C SER A 105 21.91 -1.40 -16.39
N MET A 106 23.22 -1.26 -16.62
CA MET A 106 23.95 -1.95 -17.69
C MET A 106 24.72 -3.17 -17.14
N GLY A 107 23.98 -4.21 -16.76
CA GLY A 107 24.48 -5.61 -16.78
C GLY A 107 25.61 -6.01 -15.83
N ALA A 108 25.96 -5.22 -14.82
CA ALA A 108 26.94 -5.62 -13.81
C ALA A 108 26.22 -6.06 -12.52
N PHE A 109 26.48 -7.29 -12.07
CA PHE A 109 26.11 -7.73 -10.73
C PHE A 109 26.70 -6.75 -9.70
N PRO A 110 25.92 -6.27 -8.71
CA PRO A 110 26.44 -5.37 -7.71
C PRO A 110 27.53 -6.08 -6.90
N ASP A 111 28.75 -5.54 -6.94
CA ASP A 111 29.83 -5.95 -6.06
C ASP A 111 29.39 -5.65 -4.61
N LYS A 112 29.47 -6.66 -3.73
CA LYS A 112 28.95 -6.64 -2.34
C LYS A 112 29.69 -5.67 -1.39
N THR A 113 30.32 -4.61 -1.89
CA THR A 113 31.22 -3.74 -1.09
C THR A 113 30.83 -2.26 -1.06
N GLU A 114 29.97 -1.76 -1.94
CA GLU A 114 29.35 -0.43 -1.79
C GLU A 114 28.04 -0.54 -1.01
N SER A 115 27.81 0.39 -0.08
CA SER A 115 26.55 0.39 0.67
C SER A 115 25.40 0.65 -0.31
N ASP A 116 24.42 -0.26 -0.38
CA ASP A 116 23.25 -0.19 -1.27
C ASP A 116 22.47 1.15 -1.14
N LEU A 117 22.70 1.89 -0.06
CA LEU A 117 22.13 3.21 0.20
C LEU A 117 22.79 4.35 -0.61
N ASP A 118 24.07 4.25 -0.94
CA ASP A 118 24.78 5.28 -1.72
C ASP A 118 24.34 5.29 -3.18
N ASN A 119 23.81 4.16 -3.66
CA ASN A 119 23.30 3.98 -5.01
C ASN A 119 21.80 4.26 -5.14
N ARG A 120 21.20 5.03 -4.23
CA ARG A 120 19.77 5.38 -4.27
C ARG A 120 19.56 6.87 -4.50
N GLU A 121 18.62 7.18 -5.39
CA GLU A 121 18.25 8.54 -5.77
C GLU A 121 16.78 8.81 -5.42
N VAL A 122 16.47 10.09 -5.20
CA VAL A 122 15.10 10.57 -5.04
C VAL A 122 14.82 11.70 -6.03
N TRP A 123 13.70 11.59 -6.73
CA TRP A 123 13.23 12.58 -7.70
C TRP A 123 12.01 13.34 -7.17
N LEU A 124 12.11 14.67 -7.10
CA LEU A 124 10.94 15.53 -6.89
C LEU A 124 10.19 15.66 -8.20
N LEU A 125 8.92 15.25 -8.19
CA LEU A 125 8.13 15.11 -9.42
C LEU A 125 7.18 16.30 -9.64
N PRO A 126 7.15 16.89 -10.85
CA PRO A 126 6.13 17.83 -11.23
C PRO A 126 4.80 17.11 -11.52
N TYR A 127 3.69 17.86 -11.51
CA TYR A 127 2.33 17.32 -11.60
C TYR A 127 2.14 16.32 -12.74
N TYR A 128 2.63 16.63 -13.95
CA TYR A 128 2.42 15.80 -15.14
C TYR A 128 3.18 14.47 -15.13
N VAL A 129 4.27 14.38 -14.36
CA VAL A 129 5.10 13.16 -14.25
C VAL A 129 4.47 12.16 -13.28
N VAL A 130 3.82 12.66 -12.22
CA VAL A 130 3.16 11.83 -11.18
C VAL A 130 1.99 11.01 -11.74
N LEU A 131 1.40 11.42 -12.87
CA LEU A 131 0.23 10.78 -13.47
C LEU A 131 0.55 9.53 -14.32
N ARG A 132 1.78 9.01 -14.23
CA ARG A 132 2.20 7.76 -14.87
C ARG A 132 1.85 6.56 -13.99
N HIS A 133 1.74 5.37 -14.59
CA HIS A 133 1.27 4.18 -13.89
C HIS A 133 2.39 3.36 -13.29
N THR A 134 3.59 3.41 -13.88
CA THR A 134 4.71 2.59 -13.45
C THR A 134 5.93 3.42 -13.06
N VAL A 135 6.77 2.88 -12.18
CA VAL A 135 8.07 3.49 -11.81
C VAL A 135 8.91 3.77 -13.05
N GLU A 136 8.94 2.85 -14.00
CA GLU A 136 9.72 2.94 -15.22
C GLU A 136 9.21 4.09 -16.12
N GLU A 137 7.88 4.27 -16.22
CA GLU A 137 7.29 5.40 -16.95
C GLU A 137 7.56 6.76 -16.28
N VAL A 138 7.46 6.81 -14.93
CA VAL A 138 7.78 8.02 -14.16
C VAL A 138 9.25 8.39 -14.35
N LEU A 139 10.16 7.43 -14.25
CA LEU A 139 11.60 7.64 -14.39
C LEU A 139 11.96 8.04 -15.83
N ALA A 140 11.40 7.37 -16.84
CA ALA A 140 11.58 7.76 -18.23
C ALA A 140 11.12 9.21 -18.47
N ALA A 141 9.97 9.59 -17.94
CA ALA A 141 9.48 10.97 -18.05
C ALA A 141 10.39 11.98 -17.32
N CYS A 142 11.00 11.61 -16.19
CA CYS A 142 12.00 12.45 -15.53
C CYS A 142 13.23 12.67 -16.41
N MET A 143 13.78 11.59 -16.99
CA MET A 143 14.93 11.67 -17.89
C MET A 143 14.65 12.51 -19.13
N GLU A 144 13.50 12.30 -19.75
CA GLU A 144 13.07 13.08 -20.92
C GLU A 144 12.92 14.56 -20.61
N ALA A 145 12.51 14.91 -19.38
CA ALA A 145 12.29 16.29 -18.97
C ALA A 145 13.59 17.06 -18.67
N ILE A 146 14.66 16.37 -18.28
CA ILE A 146 15.97 17.00 -18.02
C ILE A 146 16.91 16.94 -19.23
N ASP A 147 16.60 16.15 -20.26
CA ASP A 147 17.34 16.12 -21.52
C ASP A 147 17.20 17.48 -22.25
N PRO A 148 18.30 18.21 -22.52
CA PRO A 148 18.21 19.58 -23.02
C PRO A 148 17.47 19.73 -24.35
N ASP A 149 17.67 18.80 -25.28
CA ASP A 149 17.07 18.86 -26.61
C ASP A 149 15.57 18.54 -26.55
N ARG A 150 15.20 17.49 -25.82
CA ARG A 150 13.79 17.11 -25.61
C ARG A 150 13.04 18.14 -24.77
N ALA A 151 13.67 18.71 -23.73
CA ALA A 151 13.07 19.74 -22.91
C ALA A 151 12.76 21.00 -23.74
N ARG A 152 13.72 21.44 -24.56
CA ARG A 152 13.53 22.58 -25.47
C ARG A 152 12.40 22.34 -26.46
N PHE A 153 12.39 21.17 -27.12
CA PHE A 153 11.36 20.81 -28.09
C PHE A 153 9.97 20.72 -27.45
N THR A 154 9.88 20.08 -26.29
CA THR A 154 8.63 19.92 -25.53
C THR A 154 8.09 21.26 -25.07
N SER A 155 8.95 22.15 -24.57
CA SER A 155 8.56 23.49 -24.12
C SER A 155 7.98 24.33 -25.27
N LEU A 156 8.58 24.28 -26.47
CA LEU A 156 8.05 24.95 -27.67
C LEU A 156 6.65 24.45 -28.03
N LEU A 157 6.44 23.13 -28.06
CA LEU A 157 5.12 22.55 -28.35
C LEU A 157 4.09 22.89 -27.28
N GLN A 158 4.46 22.84 -26.00
CA GLN A 158 3.58 23.21 -24.91
C GLN A 158 3.18 24.68 -24.98
N GLN A 159 4.11 25.59 -25.27
CA GLN A 159 3.83 27.02 -25.46
C GLN A 159 2.86 27.24 -26.62
N GLN A 160 3.09 26.60 -27.77
CA GLN A 160 2.19 26.68 -28.91
C GLN A 160 0.76 26.25 -28.55
N VAL A 161 0.60 25.10 -27.89
CA VAL A 161 -0.73 24.61 -27.48
C VAL A 161 -1.37 25.53 -26.43
N LYS A 162 -0.58 26.04 -25.47
CA LYS A 162 -1.08 26.99 -24.47
C LYS A 162 -1.58 28.28 -25.12
N GLU A 163 -0.83 28.83 -26.07
CA GLU A 163 -1.21 30.03 -26.83
C GLU A 163 -2.47 29.81 -27.67
N ASP A 164 -2.56 28.68 -28.38
CA ASP A 164 -3.73 28.33 -29.19
C ASP A 164 -4.99 28.21 -28.31
N LEU A 165 -4.89 27.55 -27.16
CA LEU A 165 -5.99 27.42 -26.21
C LEU A 165 -6.38 28.76 -25.59
N MET A 166 -5.41 29.57 -25.16
CA MET A 166 -5.67 30.91 -24.63
C MET A 166 -6.37 31.78 -25.67
N ASN A 167 -5.90 31.76 -26.92
CA ASN A 167 -6.50 32.54 -28.00
C ASN A 167 -7.91 32.08 -28.36
N ALA A 168 -8.15 30.77 -28.41
CA ALA A 168 -9.47 30.22 -28.69
C ALA A 168 -10.47 30.44 -27.55
N LEU A 169 -9.99 30.43 -26.29
CA LEU A 169 -10.84 30.44 -25.10
C LEU A 169 -10.91 31.78 -24.35
N LYS A 170 -10.13 32.79 -24.71
CA LYS A 170 -10.07 34.09 -24.00
C LYS A 170 -11.41 34.81 -23.80
N ASN A 171 -12.35 34.66 -24.74
CA ASN A 171 -13.66 35.32 -24.68
C ASN A 171 -14.69 34.52 -23.87
N HIS A 172 -14.29 33.36 -23.34
CA HIS A 172 -15.14 32.51 -22.54
C HIS A 172 -14.87 32.74 -21.06
N SER A 173 -15.84 33.34 -20.36
CA SER A 173 -15.78 33.63 -18.92
C SER A 173 -15.55 32.42 -18.02
N TRP A 174 -15.75 31.20 -18.54
CA TRP A 174 -15.52 29.96 -17.82
C TRP A 174 -14.07 29.50 -17.84
N PHE A 175 -13.23 30.06 -18.72
CA PHE A 175 -11.84 29.69 -18.85
C PHE A 175 -10.97 30.66 -18.04
N ALA A 176 -10.39 30.15 -16.95
CA ALA A 176 -9.55 30.92 -16.03
C ALA A 176 -8.04 30.79 -16.32
N GLY A 177 -7.66 30.14 -17.42
CA GLY A 177 -6.28 29.81 -17.74
C GLY A 177 -5.81 28.48 -17.14
N PHE A 178 -4.49 28.35 -17.03
CA PHE A 178 -3.78 27.18 -16.52
C PHE A 178 -3.50 27.33 -15.03
N ASP A 179 -3.59 26.24 -14.27
CA ASP A 179 -3.48 26.24 -12.81
C ASP A 179 -2.33 25.37 -12.28
N ILE A 180 -1.56 24.76 -13.18
CA ILE A 180 -0.29 24.09 -12.87
C ILE A 180 0.87 24.95 -13.36
N ILE A 181 1.88 25.12 -12.51
CA ILE A 181 3.16 25.76 -12.84
C ILE A 181 4.03 24.75 -13.59
N ASP A 182 4.71 25.22 -14.63
CA ASP A 182 5.67 24.41 -15.38
C ASP A 182 6.95 24.23 -14.55
N GLU A 183 7.10 23.05 -13.96
CA GLU A 183 8.24 22.68 -13.11
C GLU A 183 9.01 21.52 -13.75
N VAL A 184 10.34 21.60 -13.65
CA VAL A 184 11.24 20.54 -14.12
C VAL A 184 11.51 19.59 -12.94
N PRO A 185 11.51 18.26 -13.15
CA PRO A 185 11.85 17.32 -12.08
C PRO A 185 13.27 17.55 -11.57
N MET A 186 13.47 17.39 -10.25
CA MET A 186 14.77 17.57 -9.60
C MET A 186 15.26 16.27 -9.00
N ARG A 187 16.54 15.95 -9.21
CA ARG A 187 17.19 14.73 -8.76
C ARG A 187 18.12 14.99 -7.59
N PHE A 188 18.07 14.14 -6.58
CA PHE A 188 18.92 14.17 -5.40
C PHE A 188 19.46 12.77 -5.10
N SER A 189 20.65 12.67 -4.48
CA SER A 189 21.01 11.46 -3.75
C SER A 189 20.04 11.27 -2.57
N LEU A 190 19.84 10.04 -2.10
CA LEU A 190 18.98 9.80 -0.94
C LEU A 190 19.40 10.64 0.27
N LYS A 191 20.71 10.73 0.54
CA LYS A 191 21.28 11.52 1.64
C LYS A 191 20.98 13.02 1.49
N ASP A 192 21.15 13.57 0.29
CA ASP A 192 20.88 15.00 0.05
C ASP A 192 19.39 15.31 0.09
N TRP A 193 18.53 14.37 -0.32
CA TRP A 193 17.08 14.52 -0.20
C TRP A 193 16.63 14.54 1.26
N ILE A 194 17.19 13.71 2.13
CA ILE A 194 16.87 13.74 3.58
C ILE A 194 17.30 15.08 4.19
N LYS A 195 18.50 15.59 3.85
CA LYS A 195 18.94 16.92 4.27
C LYS A 195 17.99 18.01 3.77
N LEU A 196 17.54 17.93 2.52
CA LEU A 196 16.55 18.84 1.97
C LEU A 196 15.24 18.78 2.75
N ALA A 197 14.77 17.58 3.13
CA ALA A 197 13.57 17.41 3.94
C ALA A 197 13.71 18.07 5.31
N LYS A 198 14.87 17.90 5.97
CA LYS A 198 15.22 18.54 7.24
C LYS A 198 15.26 20.06 7.15
N GLU A 199 16.04 20.62 6.21
CA GLU A 199 16.19 22.06 5.98
C GLU A 199 14.86 22.72 5.57
N SER A 200 13.99 21.94 4.92
CA SER A 200 12.66 22.38 4.55
C SER A 200 11.65 22.32 5.69
N GLU A 201 12.00 21.72 6.82
CA GLU A 201 11.06 21.35 7.91
C GLU A 201 9.88 20.51 7.40
N ALA A 202 10.15 19.63 6.44
CA ALA A 202 9.14 18.81 5.81
C ALA A 202 8.81 17.57 6.66
N THR A 203 7.54 17.16 6.62
CA THR A 203 7.11 15.84 7.08
C THR A 203 7.09 14.86 5.92
N VAL A 204 7.69 13.69 6.08
CA VAL A 204 7.71 12.64 5.05
C VAL A 204 6.51 11.71 5.23
N PHE A 205 5.61 11.69 4.26
CA PHE A 205 4.60 10.64 4.14
C PHE A 205 5.24 9.43 3.44
N LEU A 206 5.50 8.37 4.19
CA LEU A 206 6.07 7.13 3.65
C LEU A 206 4.98 6.31 2.94
N SER A 207 5.22 5.99 1.68
CA SER A 207 4.40 5.14 0.82
C SER A 207 5.27 4.25 -0.09
N ALA A 208 6.54 4.05 0.28
CA ALA A 208 7.41 3.06 -0.33
C ALA A 208 7.16 1.71 0.36
N HIS A 209 6.81 0.68 -0.42
CA HIS A 209 6.38 -0.62 0.07
C HIS A 209 7.47 -1.66 -0.10
N GLY A 210 7.60 -2.55 0.90
CA GLY A 210 8.69 -3.52 0.99
C GLY A 210 10.07 -2.90 1.15
N GLY A 211 11.08 -3.76 1.31
CA GLY A 211 12.50 -3.37 1.43
C GLY A 211 12.72 -2.20 2.39
N ILE A 212 13.51 -1.21 1.96
CA ILE A 212 13.87 -0.06 2.81
C ILE A 212 12.68 0.78 3.29
N GLY A 213 11.52 0.67 2.62
CA GLY A 213 10.30 1.37 3.01
C GLY A 213 9.63 0.79 4.25
N GLU A 214 9.82 -0.50 4.52
CA GLU A 214 9.14 -1.23 5.60
C GLU A 214 10.07 -2.00 6.55
N ASP A 215 11.34 -2.20 6.21
CA ASP A 215 12.31 -2.96 7.02
C ASP A 215 12.97 -2.15 8.16
N GLY A 216 12.65 -0.86 8.26
CA GLY A 216 13.20 0.07 9.25
C GLY A 216 14.39 0.91 8.75
N THR A 217 14.86 0.70 7.52
CA THR A 217 16.04 1.41 6.97
C THR A 217 15.72 2.87 6.67
N MET A 218 14.66 3.17 5.90
CA MET A 218 14.25 4.55 5.63
C MET A 218 13.85 5.27 6.92
N GLN A 219 13.17 4.56 7.82
CA GLN A 219 12.80 5.04 9.14
C GLN A 219 14.04 5.50 9.92
N ALA A 220 15.08 4.67 9.98
CA ALA A 220 16.31 4.99 10.71
C ALA A 220 17.01 6.22 10.12
N LEU A 221 17.11 6.29 8.78
CA LEU A 221 17.72 7.43 8.10
C LEU A 221 16.97 8.75 8.36
N LEU A 222 15.64 8.71 8.46
CA LEU A 222 14.83 9.89 8.80
C LEU A 222 14.93 10.25 10.28
N GLU A 223 14.93 9.26 11.19
CA GLU A 223 15.10 9.47 12.64
C GLU A 223 16.47 10.08 12.96
N ASP A 224 17.55 9.57 12.33
CA ASP A 224 18.93 10.06 12.53
C ASP A 224 19.08 11.54 12.18
N GLU A 225 18.33 12.03 11.18
CA GLU A 225 18.32 13.43 10.78
C GLU A 225 17.22 14.26 11.46
N GLY A 226 16.38 13.63 12.29
CA GLY A 226 15.27 14.26 13.00
C GLY A 226 14.13 14.71 12.10
N VAL A 227 13.96 14.07 10.93
CA VAL A 227 12.90 14.35 9.96
C VAL A 227 11.62 13.59 10.36
N PRO A 228 10.50 14.27 10.63
CA PRO A 228 9.26 13.60 11.01
C PRO A 228 8.68 12.82 9.83
N TYR A 229 8.13 11.64 10.10
CA TYR A 229 7.55 10.79 9.07
C TYR A 229 6.34 9.97 9.57
N THR A 230 5.49 9.56 8.63
CA THR A 230 4.27 8.79 8.92
C THR A 230 4.53 7.30 9.06
N GLY A 231 3.76 6.63 9.93
CA GLY A 231 3.82 5.18 10.11
C GLY A 231 4.72 4.76 11.28
N SER A 232 5.06 3.48 11.34
CA SER A 232 5.74 2.88 12.50
C SER A 232 7.24 3.20 12.59
N GLY A 233 7.81 3.00 13.78
CA GLY A 233 9.24 3.21 14.07
C GLY A 233 10.16 2.11 13.56
N VAL A 234 11.47 2.37 13.60
CA VAL A 234 12.51 1.42 13.15
C VAL A 234 12.32 0.03 13.73
N HIS A 235 12.08 -0.07 15.04
CA HIS A 235 11.93 -1.35 15.74
C HIS A 235 10.70 -2.13 15.26
N ALA A 236 9.54 -1.47 15.21
CA ALA A 236 8.29 -2.05 14.77
C ALA A 236 8.34 -2.49 13.30
N SER A 237 8.87 -1.64 12.42
CA SER A 237 9.12 -1.94 11.01
C SER A 237 10.00 -3.18 10.84
N ARG A 238 11.15 -3.24 11.53
CA ARG A 238 12.06 -4.40 11.45
C ARG A 238 11.43 -5.70 11.93
N ILE A 239 10.67 -5.67 13.03
CA ILE A 239 9.98 -6.86 13.54
C ILE A 239 8.88 -7.31 12.58
N CYS A 240 8.06 -6.39 12.08
CA CYS A 240 6.92 -6.71 11.23
C CYS A 240 7.32 -7.18 9.83
N MET A 241 8.43 -6.66 9.29
CA MET A 241 8.96 -7.11 7.99
C MET A 241 9.38 -8.59 8.02
N ASP A 242 9.85 -9.08 9.17
CA ASP A 242 10.21 -10.49 9.36
C ASP A 242 9.08 -11.24 10.05
N LYS A 243 8.31 -12.00 9.24
CA LYS A 243 7.10 -12.70 9.70
C LYS A 243 7.38 -13.68 10.85
N ALA A 244 8.59 -14.25 10.92
CA ALA A 244 8.97 -15.14 12.02
C ALA A 244 9.26 -14.35 13.30
N MET A 245 9.94 -13.20 13.22
CA MET A 245 10.14 -12.32 14.37
C MET A 245 8.82 -11.76 14.90
N ALA A 246 7.93 -11.30 14.02
CA ALA A 246 6.59 -10.85 14.41
C ALA A 246 5.80 -11.96 15.12
N SER A 247 5.80 -13.19 14.58
CA SER A 247 5.13 -14.34 15.19
C SER A 247 5.68 -14.62 16.60
N LYS A 248 7.01 -14.63 16.75
CA LYS A 248 7.67 -14.83 18.04
C LYS A 248 7.37 -13.71 19.04
N ALA A 249 7.29 -12.46 18.59
CA ALA A 249 6.95 -11.32 19.45
C ALA A 249 5.54 -11.44 20.02
N LEU A 250 4.61 -12.03 19.28
CA LEU A 250 3.20 -12.18 19.66
C LEU A 250 2.89 -13.47 20.42
N SER A 251 3.80 -14.45 20.49
CA SER A 251 3.51 -15.81 20.99
C SER A 251 3.00 -15.85 22.44
N HIS A 252 3.43 -14.89 23.27
CA HIS A 252 3.01 -14.76 24.66
C HIS A 252 1.55 -14.27 24.83
N LEU A 253 0.90 -13.83 23.74
CA LEU A 253 -0.47 -13.34 23.78
C LEU A 253 -1.53 -14.45 23.66
N SER A 254 -1.11 -15.71 23.53
CA SER A 254 -2.01 -16.87 23.38
C SER A 254 -3.03 -16.97 24.52
N GLU A 255 -2.64 -16.64 25.75
CA GLU A 255 -3.52 -16.60 26.91
C GLU A 255 -4.61 -15.50 26.83
N PHE A 256 -4.38 -14.48 26.00
CA PHE A 256 -5.29 -13.37 25.75
C PHE A 256 -6.12 -13.56 24.46
N GLY A 257 -6.09 -14.74 23.86
CA GLY A 257 -6.85 -15.05 22.65
C GLY A 257 -6.22 -14.54 21.35
N VAL A 258 -4.95 -14.12 21.38
CA VAL A 258 -4.17 -13.78 20.18
C VAL A 258 -3.13 -14.87 19.94
N GLN A 259 -3.24 -15.53 18.80
CA GLN A 259 -2.36 -16.61 18.40
C GLN A 259 -1.56 -16.22 17.17
N THR A 260 -0.52 -17.00 16.89
CA THR A 260 0.22 -16.96 15.65
C THR A 260 0.29 -18.35 15.06
N ILE A 261 0.53 -18.42 13.75
CA ILE A 261 0.68 -19.70 13.08
C ILE A 261 2.03 -20.30 13.50
N SER A 262 2.02 -21.56 13.92
CA SER A 262 3.24 -22.31 14.19
C SER A 262 4.05 -22.39 12.90
N ASN A 263 5.30 -21.98 12.93
CA ASN A 263 6.12 -21.86 11.73
C ASN A 263 7.49 -22.49 11.90
N GLU A 264 8.12 -22.79 10.76
CA GLU A 264 9.51 -23.22 10.68
C GLU A 264 10.23 -22.39 9.63
N VAL A 265 11.37 -21.83 10.01
CA VAL A 265 12.23 -21.06 9.10
C VAL A 265 13.37 -21.95 8.64
N LYS A 266 13.54 -22.10 7.34
CA LYS A 266 14.66 -22.82 6.73
C LYS A 266 15.37 -21.90 5.72
N ARG A 267 16.69 -22.02 5.59
CA ARG A 267 17.43 -21.29 4.55
C ARG A 267 17.10 -21.87 3.19
N THR A 268 16.90 -21.01 2.20
CA THR A 268 16.59 -21.44 0.84
C THR A 268 17.71 -22.31 0.26
N GLU A 269 18.96 -21.98 0.57
CA GLU A 269 20.12 -22.77 0.12
C GLU A 269 20.12 -24.19 0.70
N ASP A 270 19.77 -24.35 1.98
CA ASP A 270 19.70 -25.66 2.61
C ASP A 270 18.60 -26.52 1.94
N ILE A 271 17.43 -25.93 1.69
CA ILE A 271 16.31 -26.62 1.03
C ILE A 271 16.64 -27.03 -0.41
N ILE A 272 17.38 -26.18 -1.13
CA ILE A 272 17.78 -26.45 -2.51
C ILE A 272 18.73 -27.65 -2.61
N HIS A 273 19.54 -27.90 -1.59
CA HIS A 273 20.58 -28.94 -1.56
C HIS A 273 20.21 -30.21 -0.78
N GLU A 274 19.19 -30.14 0.08
CA GLU A 274 18.66 -31.29 0.83
C GLU A 274 17.64 -32.11 0.03
N SER A 275 17.33 -33.30 0.56
CA SER A 275 16.35 -34.23 0.00
C SER A 275 14.93 -33.71 0.27
N ILE A 276 14.20 -33.33 -0.79
CA ILE A 276 12.83 -32.78 -0.70
C ILE A 276 11.86 -33.71 0.04
N PRO A 277 11.85 -35.04 -0.18
CA PRO A 277 11.01 -35.95 0.60
C PRO A 277 11.29 -35.90 2.10
N ASP A 278 12.56 -35.81 2.50
CA ASP A 278 12.94 -35.78 3.92
C ASP A 278 12.48 -34.47 4.60
N ILE A 279 12.64 -33.33 3.90
CA ILE A 279 12.14 -32.03 4.36
C ILE A 279 10.61 -32.08 4.53
N TRP A 280 9.91 -32.64 3.53
CA TRP A 280 8.45 -32.76 3.57
C TRP A 280 7.99 -33.60 4.77
N ASP A 281 8.56 -34.79 4.96
CA ASP A 281 8.21 -35.70 6.05
C ASP A 281 8.53 -35.10 7.43
N GLU A 282 9.65 -34.38 7.56
CA GLU A 282 10.01 -33.63 8.77
C GLU A 282 8.93 -32.59 9.10
N LEU A 283 8.56 -31.73 8.14
CA LEU A 283 7.61 -30.64 8.34
C LEU A 283 6.20 -31.16 8.65
N ILE A 284 5.73 -32.17 7.90
CA ILE A 284 4.42 -32.79 8.10
C ILE A 284 4.33 -33.46 9.47
N THR A 285 5.39 -34.16 9.91
CA THR A 285 5.45 -34.78 11.23
C THR A 285 5.47 -33.73 12.34
N LYS A 286 6.28 -32.67 12.17
CA LYS A 286 6.42 -31.56 13.12
C LYS A 286 5.09 -30.86 13.36
N PHE A 287 4.40 -30.49 12.27
CA PHE A 287 3.17 -29.72 12.33
C PHE A 287 1.90 -30.56 12.49
N LYS A 288 1.98 -31.89 12.30
CA LYS A 288 0.85 -32.82 12.34
C LYS A 288 -0.27 -32.39 11.38
N CYS A 289 0.09 -31.98 10.17
CA CYS A 289 -0.83 -31.52 9.14
C CYS A 289 -0.57 -32.24 7.81
N LEU A 290 -1.50 -32.17 6.86
CA LEU A 290 -1.34 -32.76 5.51
C LEU A 290 -1.13 -31.70 4.42
N THR A 291 -1.11 -30.43 4.78
CA THR A 291 -1.00 -29.32 3.84
C THR A 291 -0.20 -28.21 4.49
N LEU A 292 0.79 -27.72 3.75
CA LEU A 292 1.66 -26.64 4.16
C LEU A 292 1.39 -25.38 3.34
N CYS A 293 1.70 -24.24 3.93
CA CYS A 293 1.90 -22.97 3.26
C CYS A 293 3.41 -22.68 3.30
N VAL A 294 4.00 -22.39 2.13
CA VAL A 294 5.37 -21.86 2.04
C VAL A 294 5.32 -20.40 1.62
N LYS A 295 6.16 -19.57 2.23
CA LYS A 295 6.28 -18.14 1.90
C LYS A 295 7.68 -17.59 2.20
N PRO A 296 8.15 -16.56 1.50
CA PRO A 296 9.37 -15.85 1.90
C PRO A 296 9.22 -15.19 3.27
N ALA A 297 10.32 -15.14 4.04
CA ALA A 297 10.30 -14.58 5.39
C ALA A 297 10.16 -13.05 5.43
N ARG A 298 10.75 -12.36 4.43
CA ARG A 298 10.94 -10.90 4.39
C ARG A 298 10.45 -10.24 3.10
N ASP A 299 9.44 -10.84 2.44
CA ASP A 299 8.77 -10.22 1.29
C ASP A 299 7.29 -9.95 1.61
N GLY A 300 6.76 -8.86 1.05
CA GLY A 300 5.35 -8.48 1.14
C GLY A 300 4.48 -9.09 0.05
N CYS A 301 3.20 -8.70 0.03
CA CYS A 301 2.33 -8.80 -1.15
C CYS A 301 1.98 -10.21 -1.70
N SER A 302 2.02 -11.28 -0.89
CA SER A 302 1.77 -12.66 -1.35
C SER A 302 2.76 -13.18 -2.42
N THR A 303 3.86 -12.48 -2.68
CA THR A 303 4.90 -12.97 -3.60
C THR A 303 5.51 -14.25 -3.04
N GLY A 304 5.58 -15.29 -3.87
CA GLY A 304 6.12 -16.59 -3.52
C GLY A 304 5.29 -17.39 -2.52
N VAL A 305 4.03 -17.01 -2.23
CA VAL A 305 3.18 -17.78 -1.30
C VAL A 305 2.52 -18.95 -2.04
N ALA A 306 2.69 -20.17 -1.54
CA ALA A 306 2.15 -21.37 -2.16
C ALA A 306 1.53 -22.33 -1.13
N ARG A 307 0.40 -22.95 -1.51
CA ARG A 307 -0.19 -24.09 -0.80
C ARG A 307 0.42 -25.37 -1.36
N LEU A 308 1.05 -26.16 -0.50
CA LEU A 308 1.69 -27.44 -0.85
C LEU A 308 0.90 -28.58 -0.22
N CYS A 309 0.56 -29.61 -0.99
CA CYS A 309 -0.17 -30.79 -0.52
C CYS A 309 0.63 -32.10 -0.64
N SER A 310 1.81 -32.06 -1.26
CA SER A 310 2.72 -33.20 -1.39
C SER A 310 4.18 -32.77 -1.47
N SER A 311 5.09 -33.74 -1.35
CA SER A 311 6.52 -33.56 -1.64
C SER A 311 6.76 -33.08 -3.08
N ASP A 312 5.95 -33.54 -4.04
CA ASP A 312 6.06 -33.15 -5.44
C ASP A 312 5.73 -31.65 -5.64
N ASP A 313 4.77 -31.12 -4.89
CA ASP A 313 4.47 -29.68 -4.92
C ASP A 313 5.67 -28.86 -4.41
N LEU A 314 6.34 -29.35 -3.36
CA LEU A 314 7.55 -28.73 -2.82
C LEU A 314 8.71 -28.79 -3.83
N GLU A 315 8.88 -29.91 -4.54
CA GLU A 315 9.87 -30.05 -5.62
C GLU A 315 9.66 -29.00 -6.71
N VAL A 316 8.41 -28.80 -7.17
CA VAL A 316 8.07 -27.78 -8.18
C VAL A 316 8.41 -26.38 -7.67
N TYR A 317 8.09 -26.07 -6.41
CA TYR A 317 8.39 -24.78 -5.81
C TYR A 317 9.91 -24.53 -5.69
N VAL A 318 10.67 -25.53 -5.22
CA VAL A 318 12.13 -25.43 -5.09
C VAL A 318 12.80 -25.33 -6.46
N GLN A 319 12.32 -26.06 -7.47
CA GLN A 319 12.83 -25.94 -8.83
C GLN A 319 12.63 -24.53 -9.39
N ALA A 320 11.49 -23.90 -9.11
CA ALA A 320 11.25 -22.51 -9.51
C ALA A 320 12.23 -21.53 -8.85
N LEU A 321 12.62 -21.76 -7.59
CA LEU A 321 13.65 -20.96 -6.91
C LEU A 321 15.04 -21.19 -7.50
N ARG A 322 15.41 -22.45 -7.80
CA ARG A 322 16.70 -22.79 -8.44
C ARG A 322 16.85 -22.11 -9.81
N ASP A 323 15.79 -22.16 -10.60
CA ASP A 323 15.77 -21.60 -11.96
C ASP A 323 15.55 -20.08 -11.98
N CYS A 324 15.39 -19.45 -10.80
CA CYS A 324 15.08 -18.03 -10.64
C CYS A 324 13.88 -17.62 -11.51
N LEU A 325 12.85 -18.47 -11.57
CA LEU A 325 11.69 -18.21 -12.40
C LEU A 325 10.97 -16.99 -11.87
N PRO A 326 10.50 -16.07 -12.74
CA PRO A 326 9.72 -14.92 -12.29
C PRO A 326 8.33 -15.33 -11.79
N ARG A 327 7.80 -16.48 -12.23
CA ARG A 327 6.45 -16.96 -11.91
C ARG A 327 6.34 -18.49 -11.98
N ILE A 328 5.53 -19.07 -11.11
CA ILE A 328 5.02 -20.45 -11.24
C ILE A 328 3.68 -20.41 -11.97
N ARG A 329 3.51 -21.24 -13.00
CA ARG A 329 2.28 -21.28 -13.81
C ARG A 329 1.11 -21.80 -12.98
N ALA A 330 -0.10 -21.32 -13.28
CA ALA A 330 -1.32 -21.82 -12.66
C ALA A 330 -1.45 -23.35 -12.82
N ASN A 331 -1.95 -24.02 -11.78
CA ASN A 331 -2.18 -25.47 -11.74
C ASN A 331 -0.92 -26.32 -12.01
N SER A 332 0.25 -25.84 -11.58
CA SER A 332 1.50 -26.62 -11.59
C SER A 332 1.64 -27.52 -10.37
N PHE A 333 0.88 -27.27 -9.30
CA PHE A 333 0.78 -28.11 -8.10
C PHE A 333 -0.41 -29.07 -8.18
N SER A 334 -0.45 -30.01 -7.24
CA SER A 334 -1.46 -31.06 -7.09
C SER A 334 -2.89 -30.53 -6.89
N LYS A 335 -3.03 -29.35 -6.26
CA LYS A 335 -4.31 -28.62 -6.14
C LYS A 335 -4.38 -27.45 -7.12
N THR A 336 -5.58 -27.15 -7.58
CA THR A 336 -5.87 -25.98 -8.43
C THR A 336 -5.40 -24.70 -7.75
N HIS A 337 -4.60 -23.90 -8.45
CA HIS A 337 -4.11 -22.62 -7.96
C HIS A 337 -3.90 -21.64 -9.12
N GLY A 338 -3.99 -20.33 -8.81
CA GLY A 338 -3.67 -19.26 -9.76
C GLY A 338 -2.17 -19.18 -10.07
N MET A 339 -1.79 -18.26 -10.94
CA MET A 339 -0.37 -17.97 -11.18
C MET A 339 0.26 -17.41 -9.90
N ILE A 340 1.47 -17.86 -9.56
CA ILE A 340 2.20 -17.38 -8.38
C ILE A 340 3.40 -16.57 -8.87
N GLU A 341 3.45 -15.29 -8.50
CA GLU A 341 4.63 -14.47 -8.75
C GLU A 341 5.74 -14.85 -7.77
N MET A 342 6.95 -15.07 -8.26
CA MET A 342 8.08 -15.47 -7.43
C MET A 342 8.98 -14.28 -7.09
N PRO A 343 9.57 -14.26 -5.89
CA PRO A 343 10.49 -13.21 -5.48
C PRO A 343 11.75 -13.19 -6.36
N ASN A 344 12.24 -12.00 -6.68
CA ASN A 344 13.49 -11.78 -7.40
C ASN A 344 14.24 -10.58 -6.76
N PRO A 345 15.42 -10.78 -6.15
CA PRO A 345 16.18 -12.04 -6.10
C PRO A 345 15.52 -13.14 -5.24
N THR A 346 16.01 -14.37 -5.38
CA THR A 346 15.60 -15.51 -4.57
C THR A 346 15.78 -15.20 -3.07
N PRO A 347 14.77 -15.44 -2.22
CA PRO A 347 14.81 -15.09 -0.80
C PRO A 347 15.83 -15.95 -0.07
N GLU A 348 16.48 -15.40 0.94
CA GLU A 348 17.44 -16.15 1.75
C GLU A 348 16.78 -17.16 2.69
N LEU A 349 15.56 -16.84 3.15
CA LEU A 349 14.81 -17.60 4.15
C LEU A 349 13.37 -17.85 3.68
N LEU A 350 12.92 -19.09 3.83
CA LEU A 350 11.53 -19.50 3.65
C LEU A 350 10.91 -19.86 4.98
N ILE A 351 9.61 -19.59 5.10
CA ILE A 351 8.77 -19.96 6.22
C ILE A 351 7.80 -21.05 5.76
N PHE A 352 7.75 -22.15 6.50
CA PHE A 352 6.76 -23.21 6.37
C PHE A 352 5.78 -23.17 7.52
N GLU A 353 4.50 -23.24 7.21
CA GLU A 353 3.39 -23.16 8.17
C GLU A 353 2.30 -24.18 7.82
N PRO A 354 1.53 -24.68 8.79
CA PRO A 354 0.29 -25.39 8.49
C PRO A 354 -0.64 -24.49 7.68
N PHE A 355 -1.23 -25.03 6.60
CA PHE A 355 -2.24 -24.28 5.84
C PHE A 355 -3.54 -24.18 6.64
N ILE A 356 -3.98 -22.95 6.94
CA ILE A 356 -5.22 -22.70 7.68
C ILE A 356 -6.40 -22.69 6.70
N GLU A 357 -7.32 -23.64 6.85
CA GLU A 357 -8.53 -23.70 6.04
C GLU A 357 -9.62 -22.77 6.61
N THR A 358 -9.95 -21.71 5.87
CA THR A 358 -11.04 -20.79 6.20
C THR A 358 -12.35 -21.22 5.54
N ASP A 359 -13.49 -20.76 6.08
CA ASP A 359 -14.77 -20.91 5.37
C ASP A 359 -14.79 -20.04 4.11
N GLU A 360 -15.35 -20.59 3.04
CA GLU A 360 -15.65 -19.83 1.82
C GLU A 360 -16.85 -18.93 2.05
N VAL A 361 -16.68 -17.65 1.70
CA VAL A 361 -17.75 -16.67 1.61
C VAL A 361 -17.93 -16.38 0.13
N ILE A 362 -19.12 -16.65 -0.41
CA ILE A 362 -19.40 -16.50 -1.85
C ILE A 362 -20.54 -15.50 -2.03
N VAL A 363 -20.34 -14.53 -2.90
CA VAL A 363 -21.36 -13.57 -3.33
C VAL A 363 -21.90 -14.01 -4.69
N SER A 364 -23.18 -14.39 -4.76
CA SER A 364 -23.83 -14.81 -6.02
C SER A 364 -24.62 -13.66 -6.66
N SER A 365 -24.36 -13.37 -7.95
CA SER A 365 -24.93 -12.22 -8.69
C SER A 365 -26.23 -12.54 -9.47
N LYS A 366 -26.66 -13.82 -9.56
CA LYS A 366 -27.62 -14.26 -10.59
C LYS A 366 -29.09 -13.80 -10.49
N SER A 367 -29.50 -12.96 -9.52
CA SER A 367 -30.85 -12.32 -9.49
C SER A 367 -31.11 -11.47 -8.25
N SER A 368 -30.40 -11.73 -7.17
CA SER A 368 -30.31 -10.92 -5.95
C SER A 368 -28.97 -11.26 -5.33
N GLU A 369 -28.16 -10.28 -4.94
CA GLU A 369 -26.87 -10.52 -4.30
C GLU A 369 -27.08 -11.30 -3.00
N LYS A 370 -26.95 -12.62 -3.07
CA LYS A 370 -27.04 -13.50 -1.90
C LYS A 370 -25.64 -13.87 -1.47
N LEU A 371 -25.28 -13.39 -0.28
CA LEU A 371 -24.11 -13.83 0.47
C LEU A 371 -24.38 -15.24 0.99
N SER A 372 -23.49 -16.18 0.65
CA SER A 372 -23.52 -17.53 1.20
C SER A 372 -22.24 -17.79 1.98
N TRP A 373 -22.42 -18.31 3.20
CA TRP A 373 -21.35 -18.71 4.10
C TRP A 373 -21.68 -20.11 4.62
N LYS A 374 -20.79 -21.08 4.37
CA LYS A 374 -21.00 -22.47 4.78
C LYS A 374 -20.94 -22.65 6.30
N GLY A 375 -20.12 -21.84 6.98
CA GLY A 375 -20.02 -21.85 8.44
C GLY A 375 -19.50 -23.14 9.06
N SER A 376 -18.84 -24.00 8.29
CA SER A 376 -18.38 -25.31 8.74
C SER A 376 -17.15 -25.25 9.65
N ARG A 377 -16.22 -24.34 9.35
CA ARG A 377 -14.95 -24.20 10.08
C ARG A 377 -14.93 -22.98 11.00
N ARG A 378 -15.84 -22.02 10.78
CA ARG A 378 -15.99 -20.77 11.55
C ARG A 378 -14.75 -19.85 11.56
N TRP A 379 -13.68 -20.22 10.87
CA TRP A 379 -12.54 -19.36 10.61
C TRP A 379 -12.80 -18.52 9.36
N VAL A 380 -12.56 -17.22 9.49
CA VAL A 380 -12.63 -16.27 8.38
C VAL A 380 -11.36 -15.44 8.31
N GLU A 381 -10.99 -15.02 7.10
CA GLU A 381 -9.87 -14.11 6.87
C GLU A 381 -10.38 -12.66 6.94
N ILE A 382 -9.71 -11.85 7.75
CA ILE A 382 -10.00 -10.44 7.90
C ILE A 382 -8.76 -9.59 7.68
N THR A 383 -9.00 -8.38 7.22
CA THR A 383 -8.01 -7.31 7.15
C THR A 383 -8.45 -6.17 8.05
N VAL A 384 -7.53 -5.61 8.84
CA VAL A 384 -7.87 -4.56 9.81
C VAL A 384 -6.82 -3.46 9.81
N GLY A 385 -7.23 -2.24 9.47
CA GLY A 385 -6.43 -1.03 9.64
C GLY A 385 -6.37 -0.63 11.11
N VAL A 386 -5.18 -0.25 11.58
CA VAL A 386 -4.98 0.36 12.90
C VAL A 386 -4.41 1.76 12.72
N ILE A 387 -4.90 2.72 13.49
CA ILE A 387 -4.43 4.11 13.47
C ILE A 387 -4.26 4.65 14.89
N GLY A 388 -3.28 5.51 15.12
CA GLY A 388 -3.08 6.15 16.42
C GLY A 388 -1.62 6.43 16.76
N LYS A 389 -1.38 6.72 18.03
CA LYS A 389 -0.03 6.95 18.57
C LYS A 389 0.53 5.67 19.15
N HIS A 390 1.86 5.63 19.32
CA HIS A 390 2.51 4.56 20.06
C HIS A 390 1.82 4.29 21.41
N GLY A 391 1.50 3.03 21.69
CA GLY A 391 0.79 2.60 22.89
C GLY A 391 -0.73 2.90 22.94
N SER A 392 -1.28 3.64 21.97
CA SER A 392 -2.69 4.02 21.90
C SER A 392 -3.25 3.86 20.47
N MET A 393 -2.81 2.82 19.76
CA MET A 393 -3.37 2.43 18.46
C MET A 393 -4.81 1.94 18.63
N ARG A 394 -5.70 2.33 17.70
CA ARG A 394 -7.09 1.92 17.66
C ARG A 394 -7.38 1.16 16.37
N SER A 395 -8.13 0.08 16.49
CA SER A 395 -8.60 -0.70 15.35
C SER A 395 -9.74 0.04 14.65
N LEU A 396 -9.63 0.20 13.33
CA LEU A 396 -10.79 0.47 12.49
C LEU A 396 -11.69 -0.77 12.44
N SER A 397 -12.88 -0.62 11.86
CA SER A 397 -13.82 -1.71 11.62
C SER A 397 -13.17 -2.76 10.71
N PRO A 398 -13.05 -4.03 11.14
CA PRO A 398 -12.53 -5.10 10.31
C PRO A 398 -13.23 -5.21 8.96
N SER A 399 -12.50 -5.72 7.97
CA SER A 399 -13.07 -6.08 6.67
C SER A 399 -12.93 -7.58 6.47
N LEU A 400 -14.04 -8.24 6.17
CA LEU A 400 -14.06 -9.65 5.82
C LEU A 400 -13.67 -9.80 4.35
N THR A 401 -12.64 -10.60 4.09
CA THR A 401 -12.16 -10.84 2.72
C THR A 401 -12.96 -11.96 2.08
N VAL A 402 -13.49 -11.71 0.88
CA VAL A 402 -14.25 -12.66 0.07
C VAL A 402 -13.37 -13.09 -1.08
N LYS A 403 -13.02 -14.38 -1.13
CA LYS A 403 -12.17 -14.97 -2.17
C LYS A 403 -13.02 -15.16 -3.44
N GLU A 404 -12.58 -14.65 -4.59
CA GLU A 404 -13.29 -14.87 -5.86
C GLU A 404 -12.95 -16.25 -6.45
N SER A 405 -11.68 -16.67 -6.37
CA SER A 405 -11.25 -17.99 -6.82
C SER A 405 -9.94 -18.45 -6.17
N GLY A 406 -9.83 -19.74 -5.85
CA GLY A 406 -8.60 -20.34 -5.30
C GLY A 406 -8.45 -20.27 -3.77
N ASP A 407 -7.33 -20.79 -3.28
CA ASP A 407 -7.06 -20.97 -1.84
C ASP A 407 -6.36 -19.76 -1.19
N ILE A 408 -5.57 -19.01 -1.97
CA ILE A 408 -4.72 -17.89 -1.54
C ILE A 408 -5.10 -16.65 -2.37
N LEU A 409 -5.18 -15.49 -1.71
CA LEU A 409 -5.45 -14.21 -2.35
C LEU A 409 -4.29 -13.78 -3.24
N SER A 410 -4.60 -13.52 -4.50
CA SER A 410 -3.70 -12.93 -5.48
C SER A 410 -3.34 -11.48 -5.14
N LEU A 411 -2.24 -10.99 -5.73
CA LEU A 411 -1.82 -9.58 -5.68
C LEU A 411 -2.93 -8.66 -6.17
N GLU A 412 -3.58 -9.06 -7.27
CA GLU A 412 -4.67 -8.34 -7.89
C GLU A 412 -5.85 -8.23 -6.93
N GLU A 413 -6.27 -9.32 -6.28
CA GLU A 413 -7.36 -9.30 -5.29
C GLU A 413 -7.03 -8.43 -4.06
N LYS A 414 -5.76 -8.34 -3.65
CA LYS A 414 -5.34 -7.52 -2.50
C LYS A 414 -5.26 -6.02 -2.82
N PHE A 415 -4.85 -5.62 -4.03
CA PHE A 415 -4.44 -4.24 -4.30
C PHE A 415 -5.10 -3.58 -5.51
N GLN A 416 -5.60 -4.34 -6.49
CA GLN A 416 -6.29 -3.76 -7.65
C GLN A 416 -7.75 -3.44 -7.32
N GLY A 417 -8.23 -2.32 -7.84
CA GLY A 417 -9.63 -1.93 -7.66
C GLY A 417 -10.55 -2.79 -8.52
N GLY A 418 -11.52 -3.45 -7.89
CA GLY A 418 -12.59 -4.20 -8.59
C GLY A 418 -12.35 -5.70 -8.74
N THR A 419 -11.29 -6.25 -8.14
CA THR A 419 -10.91 -7.67 -8.17
C THR A 419 -11.12 -8.38 -6.82
N GLY A 420 -10.92 -7.68 -5.70
CA GLY A 420 -11.19 -8.21 -4.35
C GLY A 420 -12.48 -7.65 -3.76
N ILE A 421 -13.34 -8.53 -3.22
CA ILE A 421 -14.55 -8.13 -2.47
C ILE A 421 -14.21 -8.08 -0.98
N ASN A 422 -14.37 -6.91 -0.35
CA ASN A 422 -14.21 -6.70 1.08
C ASN A 422 -15.52 -6.24 1.70
N LEU A 423 -16.02 -6.97 2.70
CA LEU A 423 -17.26 -6.62 3.40
C LEU A 423 -16.93 -5.88 4.70
N THR A 424 -17.27 -4.59 4.74
CA THR A 424 -16.87 -3.65 5.81
C THR A 424 -18.07 -2.86 6.36
N PRO A 425 -18.40 -2.96 7.66
CA PRO A 425 -17.93 -4.00 8.60
C PRO A 425 -18.40 -5.40 8.14
N PRO A 426 -17.89 -6.48 8.75
CA PRO A 426 -18.34 -7.84 8.41
C PRO A 426 -19.84 -7.97 8.71
N PRO A 427 -20.62 -8.68 7.88
CA PRO A 427 -22.05 -8.87 8.10
C PRO A 427 -22.33 -9.56 9.44
N THR A 428 -23.37 -9.12 10.15
CA THR A 428 -23.75 -9.68 11.46
C THR A 428 -24.17 -11.15 11.42
N THR A 429 -24.49 -11.66 10.22
CA THR A 429 -24.77 -13.08 9.98
C THR A 429 -23.52 -13.96 10.02
N ILE A 430 -22.34 -13.37 9.85
CA ILE A 430 -21.04 -14.06 9.90
C ILE A 430 -20.32 -13.75 11.22
N MET A 431 -20.28 -12.47 11.61
CA MET A 431 -19.59 -12.03 12.82
C MET A 431 -20.53 -11.18 13.68
N SER A 432 -20.84 -11.64 14.89
CA SER A 432 -21.68 -10.87 15.83
C SER A 432 -21.00 -9.55 16.24
N LYS A 433 -21.76 -8.60 16.80
CA LYS A 433 -21.19 -7.35 17.31
C LYS A 433 -20.18 -7.59 18.43
N GLU A 434 -20.46 -8.55 19.31
CA GLU A 434 -19.57 -8.93 20.41
C GLU A 434 -18.29 -9.58 19.90
N ALA A 435 -18.38 -10.40 18.85
CA ALA A 435 -17.22 -10.97 18.17
C ALA A 435 -16.40 -9.86 17.48
N LEU A 436 -17.04 -8.92 16.79
CA LEU A 436 -16.38 -7.78 16.17
C LEU A 436 -15.57 -6.96 17.19
N GLU A 437 -16.16 -6.64 18.34
CA GLU A 437 -15.47 -5.88 19.40
C GLU A 437 -14.32 -6.66 20.05
N ARG A 438 -14.47 -7.99 20.22
CA ARG A 438 -13.37 -8.87 20.68
C ARG A 438 -12.23 -8.88 19.66
N CYS A 439 -12.54 -9.00 18.37
CA CYS A 439 -11.57 -8.92 17.28
C CYS A 439 -10.79 -7.61 17.34
N LYS A 440 -11.49 -6.46 17.43
CA LYS A 440 -10.85 -5.14 17.53
C LYS A 440 -9.88 -5.07 18.71
N ARG A 441 -10.25 -5.61 19.88
CA ARG A 441 -9.34 -5.67 21.05
C ARG A 441 -8.12 -6.55 20.81
N GLY A 442 -8.28 -7.70 20.16
CA GLY A 442 -7.15 -8.58 19.80
C GLY A 442 -6.17 -7.87 18.84
N ILE A 443 -6.70 -7.17 17.85
CA ILE A 443 -5.92 -6.37 16.89
C ILE A 443 -5.20 -5.20 17.58
N GLU A 444 -5.86 -4.49 18.50
CA GLU A 444 -5.24 -3.43 19.30
C GLU A 444 -4.12 -3.97 20.22
N LEU A 445 -4.29 -5.18 20.76
CA LEU A 445 -3.25 -5.85 21.55
C LEU A 445 -2.04 -6.26 20.71
N ILE A 446 -2.26 -6.77 19.49
CA ILE A 446 -1.20 -7.03 18.51
C ILE A 446 -0.43 -5.73 18.23
N ALA A 447 -1.16 -4.65 17.89
CA ALA A 447 -0.56 -3.36 17.57
C ALA A 447 0.28 -2.80 18.72
N LYS A 448 -0.24 -2.89 19.95
CA LYS A 448 0.49 -2.48 21.16
C LYS A 448 1.76 -3.30 21.37
N THR A 449 1.68 -4.63 21.21
CA THR A 449 2.78 -5.56 21.47
C THR A 449 3.93 -5.39 20.47
N LEU A 450 3.61 -5.13 19.20
CA LEU A 450 4.59 -4.86 18.15
C LEU A 450 5.11 -3.42 18.17
N GLY A 451 4.59 -2.56 19.04
CA GLY A 451 4.98 -1.16 19.14
C GLY A 451 4.58 -0.31 17.94
N LEU A 452 3.48 -0.67 17.25
CA LEU A 452 2.99 0.06 16.08
C LEU A 452 2.58 1.49 16.44
N GLU A 453 2.74 2.39 15.48
CA GLU A 453 2.28 3.78 15.57
C GLU A 453 1.98 4.38 14.19
N GLY A 454 1.26 5.51 14.18
CA GLY A 454 0.78 6.15 12.96
C GLY A 454 -0.36 5.35 12.36
N PHE A 455 -0.03 4.45 11.44
CA PHE A 455 -0.96 3.52 10.81
C PHE A 455 -0.29 2.22 10.41
N SER A 456 -1.06 1.14 10.34
CA SER A 456 -0.63 -0.16 9.82
C SER A 456 -1.85 -0.97 9.38
N ARG A 457 -1.62 -2.07 8.64
CA ARG A 457 -2.64 -3.06 8.31
C ARG A 457 -2.26 -4.40 8.91
N ILE A 458 -3.17 -4.99 9.66
CA ILE A 458 -3.00 -6.32 10.26
C ILE A 458 -3.95 -7.27 9.54
N ASP A 459 -3.37 -8.31 8.95
CA ASP A 459 -4.11 -9.39 8.31
C ASP A 459 -4.17 -10.55 9.30
N ALA A 460 -5.36 -11.11 9.51
CA ALA A 460 -5.60 -12.11 10.54
C ALA A 460 -6.66 -13.12 10.14
N PHE A 461 -6.54 -14.34 10.65
CA PHE A 461 -7.67 -15.27 10.72
C PHE A 461 -8.41 -15.07 12.04
N VAL A 462 -9.73 -15.18 11.98
CA VAL A 462 -10.59 -15.00 13.15
C VAL A 462 -11.62 -16.11 13.23
N HIS A 463 -11.72 -16.72 14.41
CA HIS A 463 -12.80 -17.65 14.72
C HIS A 463 -14.06 -16.88 15.14
N VAL A 464 -15.17 -17.03 14.40
CA VAL A 464 -16.36 -16.18 14.59
C VAL A 464 -17.31 -16.63 15.71
N GLU A 465 -17.17 -17.85 16.23
CA GLU A 465 -17.97 -18.33 17.36
C GLU A 465 -17.31 -18.00 18.71
N THR A 466 -18.15 -17.58 19.67
CA THR A 466 -17.85 -17.47 21.09
C THR A 466 -18.18 -18.78 21.77
N GLY A 467 -17.25 -19.34 22.56
CA GLY A 467 -17.32 -20.69 23.13
C GLY A 467 -18.68 -21.12 23.72
N ASP A 468 -18.88 -22.44 23.75
CA ASP A 468 -20.10 -23.21 24.06
C ASP A 468 -20.67 -23.09 25.50
N GLY A 469 -20.38 -22.00 26.22
CA GLY A 469 -20.93 -21.74 27.54
C GLY A 469 -20.35 -22.59 28.67
N THR A 470 -19.31 -23.40 28.44
CA THR A 470 -18.81 -24.30 29.51
C THR A 470 -17.35 -24.18 29.94
N ASN A 471 -16.48 -23.39 29.30
CA ASN A 471 -15.27 -22.81 29.93
C ASN A 471 -14.48 -21.93 28.94
N LYS A 472 -14.19 -20.67 29.33
CA LYS A 472 -13.39 -19.66 28.61
C LYS A 472 -13.92 -19.28 27.21
N GLU A 473 -14.72 -18.21 27.16
CA GLU A 473 -15.08 -17.47 25.94
C GLU A 473 -13.84 -16.84 25.24
N VAL A 474 -13.06 -17.62 24.51
CA VAL A 474 -11.88 -17.10 23.80
C VAL A 474 -12.16 -17.12 22.30
N MET A 475 -12.57 -15.98 21.77
CA MET A 475 -12.42 -15.70 20.35
C MET A 475 -10.93 -15.66 20.04
N GLN A 476 -10.50 -16.46 19.06
CA GLN A 476 -9.10 -16.57 18.68
C GLN A 476 -8.85 -15.68 17.46
N VAL A 477 -8.00 -14.67 17.64
CA VAL A 477 -7.42 -13.88 16.54
C VAL A 477 -6.06 -14.48 16.26
N MET A 478 -5.84 -14.95 15.04
CA MET A 478 -4.57 -15.51 14.60
C MET A 478 -3.91 -14.56 13.60
N ALA A 479 -2.83 -13.90 14.01
CA ALA A 479 -2.12 -12.94 13.15
C ALA A 479 -1.44 -13.67 11.99
N ILE A 480 -1.64 -13.18 10.76
CA ILE A 480 -1.02 -13.69 9.53
C ILE A 480 0.22 -12.85 9.20
N GLU A 481 0.03 -11.54 9.06
CA GLU A 481 1.09 -10.57 8.77
C GLU A 481 0.69 -9.16 9.20
N VAL A 482 1.69 -8.30 9.39
CA VAL A 482 1.52 -6.88 9.73
C VAL A 482 2.30 -6.06 8.71
N ASN A 483 1.59 -5.18 8.02
CA ASN A 483 2.15 -4.27 7.02
C ASN A 483 2.25 -2.90 7.66
N THR A 484 3.47 -2.39 7.82
CA THR A 484 3.71 -1.11 8.54
C THR A 484 3.53 0.10 7.63
N VAL A 485 3.68 -0.09 6.32
CA VAL A 485 3.33 0.89 5.28
C VAL A 485 2.36 0.21 4.31
N PRO A 486 1.09 0.00 4.70
CA PRO A 486 0.14 -0.70 3.85
C PRO A 486 -0.16 0.07 2.56
N GLY A 487 -0.48 -0.67 1.49
CA GLY A 487 -0.93 -0.09 0.22
C GLY A 487 -2.10 0.88 0.38
N MET A 488 -1.94 2.10 -0.13
CA MET A 488 -2.90 3.21 -0.07
C MET A 488 -3.48 3.55 -1.44
N THR A 489 -3.71 2.53 -2.27
CA THR A 489 -4.38 2.70 -3.57
C THR A 489 -5.79 3.28 -3.39
N PRO A 490 -6.41 3.88 -4.42
CA PRO A 490 -7.78 4.41 -4.31
C PRO A 490 -8.84 3.38 -3.87
N SER A 491 -8.56 2.09 -4.04
CA SER A 491 -9.42 0.96 -3.64
C SER A 491 -9.02 0.31 -2.33
N THR A 492 -8.02 0.85 -1.61
CA THR A 492 -7.53 0.25 -0.36
C THR A 492 -8.65 0.04 0.65
N VAL A 493 -8.61 -1.12 1.29
CA VAL A 493 -9.58 -1.50 2.32
C VAL A 493 -9.57 -0.51 3.50
N LEU A 494 -8.44 0.14 3.80
CA LEU A 494 -8.34 1.12 4.88
C LEU A 494 -9.26 2.33 4.67
N ILE A 495 -9.46 2.79 3.42
CA ILE A 495 -10.40 3.87 3.11
C ILE A 495 -11.84 3.41 3.34
N GLN A 496 -12.17 2.16 2.98
CA GLN A 496 -13.50 1.60 3.21
C GLN A 496 -13.80 1.49 4.70
N GLN A 497 -12.81 1.06 5.49
CA GLN A 497 -12.90 0.98 6.94
C GLN A 497 -13.06 2.36 7.59
N ALA A 498 -12.26 3.34 7.16
CA ALA A 498 -12.37 4.72 7.62
C ALA A 498 -13.76 5.34 7.32
N LEU A 499 -14.35 5.02 6.17
CA LEU A 499 -15.71 5.44 5.80
C LEU A 499 -16.81 4.71 6.60
N ALA A 500 -16.53 3.51 7.11
CA ALA A 500 -17.47 2.75 7.93
C ALA A 500 -17.52 3.21 9.40
N GLU A 501 -16.51 3.95 9.87
CA GLU A 501 -16.47 4.50 11.22
C GLU A 501 -17.57 5.55 11.48
N GLN A 502 -17.80 5.88 12.76
CA GLN A 502 -18.78 6.87 13.19
C GLN A 502 -18.10 7.97 14.04
N PRO A 503 -18.02 9.23 13.57
CA PRO A 503 -18.42 9.70 12.24
C PRO A 503 -17.51 9.15 11.12
N PRO A 504 -17.99 9.08 9.86
CA PRO A 504 -17.21 8.57 8.75
C PRO A 504 -16.04 9.49 8.41
N MET A 505 -14.88 8.91 8.13
CA MET A 505 -13.67 9.63 7.76
C MET A 505 -13.44 9.51 6.25
N TYR A 506 -13.74 10.58 5.52
CA TYR A 506 -13.54 10.65 4.07
C TYR A 506 -12.06 10.67 3.69
N PRO A 507 -11.69 10.23 2.46
CA PRO A 507 -10.30 10.04 2.08
C PRO A 507 -9.35 11.23 2.36
N PRO A 508 -9.70 12.50 2.04
CA PRO A 508 -8.82 13.63 2.36
C PRO A 508 -8.55 13.76 3.87
N GLN A 509 -9.59 13.65 4.69
CA GLN A 509 -9.49 13.70 6.15
C GLN A 509 -8.73 12.49 6.71
N PHE A 510 -8.86 11.32 6.10
CA PHE A 510 -8.10 10.14 6.46
C PHE A 510 -6.59 10.36 6.29
N PHE A 511 -6.14 10.74 5.10
CA PHE A 511 -4.72 11.03 4.87
C PHE A 511 -4.21 12.20 5.72
N ARG A 512 -5.03 13.23 5.93
CA ARG A 512 -4.69 14.35 6.84
C ARG A 512 -4.49 13.87 8.27
N THR A 513 -5.33 12.95 8.74
CA THR A 513 -5.20 12.36 10.09
C THR A 513 -3.89 11.59 10.22
N LEU A 514 -3.53 10.78 9.22
CA LEU A 514 -2.26 10.04 9.21
C LEU A 514 -1.04 10.98 9.23
N LEU A 515 -1.09 12.05 8.43
CA LEU A 515 -0.04 13.08 8.43
C LEU A 515 0.09 13.77 9.79
N ASN A 516 -1.04 14.11 10.43
CA ASN A 516 -1.02 14.77 11.73
C ASN A 516 -0.45 13.88 12.85
N LEU A 517 -0.58 12.56 12.73
CA LEU A 517 0.03 11.63 13.68
C LEU A 517 1.57 11.66 13.60
N ALA A 518 2.15 11.84 12.41
CA ALA A 518 3.59 11.99 12.24
C ALA A 518 4.14 13.22 12.98
N ALA A 519 3.43 14.35 12.89
CA ALA A 519 3.81 15.59 13.57
C ALA A 519 3.74 15.48 15.11
N GLN A 520 3.00 14.52 15.63
CA GLN A 520 2.80 14.29 17.07
C GLN A 520 3.73 13.23 17.65
N ARG A 521 4.66 12.70 16.84
CA ARG A 521 5.66 11.74 17.30
C ARG A 521 6.57 12.41 18.32
N VAL A 522 6.67 11.82 19.50
CA VAL A 522 7.56 12.31 20.56
C VAL A 522 8.99 12.03 20.11
N LYS A 523 9.82 13.08 20.03
CA LYS A 523 11.25 12.97 19.72
C LYS A 523 12.03 12.30 20.83
#